data_AF-A0A257WM90-F1
#
_entry.id   AF-A0A257WM90-F1
#
_cell.length_a   1.000
_cell.length_b   1.000
_cell.length_c   1.000
_cell.angle_alpha   90.00
_cell.angle_beta   90.00
_cell.angle_gamma   90.00
#
_symmetry.space_group_name_H-M   'P 1'
#
loop_
_entity.id
_entity.type
_entity.pdbx_description
1 polymer ?
#
loop_
_entity_poly.entity_id
_entity_poly.type
_entity_poly.pdbx_seq_one_letter_code
_entity_poly.pdbx_strand_id
1 'polypeptide(L)'
;MPRLYVPAALQQLCGGVESVAVTATTVGQAVEEVERMHPGVRSQLCEGARLKPGVMLSIDGRLATLGMREPVSADSEIHFLPAIGGG
;
A
#
# COMPACT_ATOMS: atom_id res chain seq x y z
N MET A 1 -9.19 -7.96 8.74
CA MET A 1 -8.77 -7.73 7.34
C MET A 1 -7.90 -6.49 7.33
N PRO A 2 -6.62 -6.56 6.93
CA PRO A 2 -5.76 -5.37 6.92
C PRO A 2 -6.41 -4.22 6.16
N ARG A 3 -6.20 -2.99 6.66
CA ARG A 3 -6.73 -1.77 6.05
C ARG A 3 -5.62 -1.04 5.33
N LEU A 4 -5.81 -0.86 4.02
CA LEU A 4 -4.92 -0.06 3.20
C LEU A 4 -5.44 1.38 3.18
N TYR A 5 -4.68 2.31 3.74
CA TYR A 5 -4.99 3.72 3.70
C TYR A 5 -4.49 4.33 2.40
N VAL A 6 -5.42 4.99 1.70
CA VAL A 6 -5.22 5.53 0.37
C VAL A 6 -4.81 7.01 0.49
N PRO A 7 -3.59 7.38 0.06
CA PRO A 7 -3.17 8.78 0.01
C PRO A 7 -4.11 9.60 -0.87
N ALA A 8 -4.28 10.90 -0.58
CA ALA A 8 -5.14 11.79 -1.35
C ALA A 8 -4.90 11.74 -2.87
N ALA A 9 -3.65 11.55 -3.30
CA ALA A 9 -3.28 11.40 -4.71
C ALA A 9 -3.87 10.14 -5.38
N LEU A 10 -4.10 9.07 -4.60
CA LEU A 10 -4.66 7.80 -5.07
C LEU A 10 -6.16 7.67 -4.81
N GLN A 11 -6.76 8.55 -3.98
CA GLN A 11 -8.19 8.50 -3.70
C GLN A 11 -9.03 8.56 -4.98
N GLN A 12 -8.63 9.34 -5.98
CA GLN A 12 -9.32 9.40 -7.27
C GLN A 12 -9.33 8.04 -8.00
N LEU A 13 -8.27 7.23 -7.85
CA LEU A 13 -8.18 5.90 -8.43
C LEU A 13 -8.98 4.87 -7.61
N CYS A 14 -9.07 5.06 -6.29
CA CYS A 14 -9.84 4.20 -5.40
C CYS A 14 -11.31 4.62 -5.24
N GLY A 15 -11.84 5.52 -6.09
CA GLY A 15 -13.25 5.94 -6.03
C GLY A 15 -13.60 6.92 -4.90
N GLY A 16 -12.61 7.64 -4.36
CA GLY A 16 -12.76 8.65 -3.32
C GLY A 16 -12.71 8.12 -1.89
N VAL A 17 -12.36 6.84 -1.71
CA VAL A 17 -12.27 6.23 -0.37
C VAL A 17 -10.94 6.52 0.31
N GLU A 18 -11.00 6.74 1.63
CA GLU A 18 -9.80 7.00 2.44
C GLU A 18 -9.06 5.71 2.84
N SER A 19 -9.78 4.59 2.91
CA SER A 19 -9.21 3.28 3.19
C SER A 19 -9.96 2.16 2.49
N VAL A 20 -9.25 1.08 2.20
CA VAL A 20 -9.77 -0.13 1.57
C VAL A 20 -9.42 -1.32 2.44
N ALA A 21 -10.43 -2.10 2.84
CA ALA A 21 -10.21 -3.35 3.55
C ALA A 21 -9.84 -4.45 2.54
N VAL A 22 -8.71 -5.12 2.77
CA VAL A 22 -8.24 -6.21 1.90
C VAL A 22 -8.01 -7.47 2.70
N THR A 23 -8.15 -8.61 2.03
CA THR A 23 -7.86 -9.92 2.61
C THR A 23 -6.48 -10.36 2.14
N ALA A 24 -5.48 -10.14 2.99
CA ALA A 24 -4.09 -10.44 2.68
C ALA A 24 -3.30 -10.81 3.94
N THR A 25 -2.27 -11.63 3.78
CA THR A 25 -1.28 -11.95 4.84
C THR A 25 0.08 -11.32 4.59
N THR A 26 0.29 -10.74 3.41
CA THR A 26 1.47 -9.96 3.05
C THR A 26 1.09 -8.69 2.30
N VAL A 27 1.99 -7.72 2.27
CA VAL A 27 1.82 -6.48 1.52
C VAL A 27 1.64 -6.74 0.03
N GLY A 28 2.40 -7.68 -0.55
CA GLY A 28 2.27 -8.03 -1.96
C GLY A 28 0.85 -8.50 -2.30
N GLN A 29 0.26 -9.34 -1.45
CA GLN A 29 -1.13 -9.78 -1.59
C GLN A 29 -2.11 -8.61 -1.41
N ALA A 30 -1.87 -7.71 -0.45
CA ALA A 30 -2.71 -6.54 -0.22
C ALA A 30 -2.75 -5.64 -1.47
N VAL A 31 -1.59 -5.41 -2.09
CA VAL A 31 -1.46 -4.61 -3.32
C VAL A 31 -2.14 -5.31 -4.50
N GLU A 32 -1.98 -6.62 -4.67
CA GLU A 32 -2.67 -7.38 -5.72
C GLU A 32 -4.19 -7.32 -5.56
N GLU A 33 -4.69 -7.44 -4.33
CA GLU A 33 -6.13 -7.40 -4.05
C GLU A 33 -6.70 -5.99 -4.30
N VAL A 34 -5.97 -4.93 -3.91
CA VAL A 34 -6.36 -3.56 -4.26
C VAL A 34 -6.31 -3.33 -5.77
N GLU A 35 -5.28 -3.81 -6.48
CA GLU A 35 -5.21 -3.69 -7.94
C GLU A 35 -6.40 -4.36 -8.64
N ARG A 36 -6.86 -5.51 -8.11
CA ARG A 36 -8.04 -6.21 -8.63
C ARG A 36 -9.32 -5.38 -8.47
N MET A 37 -9.44 -4.62 -7.38
CA MET A 37 -10.59 -3.75 -7.11
C MET A 37 -10.48 -2.40 -7.80
N HIS A 38 -9.27 -1.85 -7.88
CA HIS A 38 -8.93 -0.52 -8.37
C HIS A 38 -7.69 -0.61 -9.28
N PRO A 39 -7.90 -0.95 -10.57
CA PRO A 39 -6.81 -1.09 -11.53
C PRO A 39 -5.99 0.20 -11.66
N GLY A 40 -4.66 0.10 -11.61
CA GLY A 40 -3.74 1.23 -11.72
C GLY A 40 -3.11 1.69 -10.40
N VAL A 41 -3.63 1.25 -9.24
CA VAL A 41 -3.03 1.54 -7.94
C VAL A 41 -1.63 0.94 -7.82
N ARG A 42 -1.46 -0.32 -8.25
CA ARG A 42 -0.16 -0.98 -8.28
C ARG A 42 0.82 -0.24 -9.19
N SER A 43 0.38 0.25 -10.34
CA SER A 43 1.23 1.02 -11.27
C SER A 43 1.70 2.35 -10.68
N GLN A 44 0.96 2.91 -9.71
CA GLN A 44 1.39 4.10 -8.98
C GLN A 44 2.42 3.77 -7.90
N LEU A 45 2.24 2.66 -7.17
CA LEU A 45 3.04 2.29 -6.00
C LEU A 45 4.28 1.45 -6.33
N CYS A 46 4.21 0.67 -7.41
CA CYS A 46 5.16 -0.39 -7.74
C CYS A 46 5.72 -0.22 -9.14
N GLU A 47 6.93 -0.73 -9.35
CA GLU A 47 7.54 -0.90 -10.64
C GLU A 47 7.91 -2.38 -10.81
N GLY A 48 7.13 -3.09 -11.63
CA GLY A 48 7.22 -4.54 -11.77
C GLY A 48 6.88 -5.27 -10.47
N ALA A 49 7.88 -5.93 -9.88
CA ALA A 49 7.76 -6.73 -8.66
C ALA A 49 8.29 -6.02 -7.39
N ARG A 50 8.66 -4.74 -7.49
CA ARG A 50 9.21 -3.96 -6.37
C ARG A 50 8.40 -2.68 -6.15
N LEU A 51 8.45 -2.14 -4.93
CA LEU A 51 7.97 -0.80 -4.64
C LEU A 51 8.83 0.22 -5.40
N LYS A 52 8.20 1.31 -5.86
CA LYS A 52 8.96 2.41 -6.47
C LYS A 52 9.90 3.05 -5.45
N PRO A 53 11.09 3.52 -5.86
CA PRO A 53 12.02 4.19 -4.95
C PRO A 53 11.45 5.46 -4.30
N GLY A 54 10.43 6.07 -4.92
CA GLY A 54 9.69 7.21 -4.37
C GLY A 54 8.55 6.84 -3.40
N VAL A 55 8.40 5.57 -3.04
CA VAL A 55 7.28 5.07 -2.22
C VAL A 55 7.82 4.29 -1.04
N MET A 56 7.47 4.72 0.17
CA MET A 56 7.73 4.02 1.41
C MET A 56 6.45 3.36 1.90
N LEU A 57 6.64 2.26 2.63
CA LEU A 57 5.57 1.51 3.26
C LEU A 57 5.68 1.62 4.77
N SER A 58 4.60 2.02 5.40
CA SER A 58 4.46 2.00 6.85
C SER A 58 3.34 1.05 7.23
N ILE A 59 3.60 0.16 8.17
CA ILE A 59 2.64 -0.80 8.70
C ILE A 59 2.53 -0.54 10.21
N ASP A 60 1.34 -0.24 10.70
CA ASP A 60 1.08 0.02 12.12
C ASP A 60 2.02 1.11 12.70
N GLY A 61 2.30 2.15 11.90
CA GLY A 61 3.20 3.25 12.25
C GLY A 61 4.70 2.93 12.17
N ARG A 62 5.08 1.73 11.68
CA ARG A 62 6.48 1.32 11.53
C ARG A 62 6.85 1.19 10.07
N LEU A 63 8.02 1.69 9.69
CA LEU A 63 8.55 1.50 8.34
C LEU A 63 8.83 0.02 8.08
N ALA A 64 8.18 -0.51 7.04
CA ALA A 64 8.42 -1.87 6.56
C ALA A 64 9.75 -1.92 5.81
N THR A 65 10.55 -2.94 6.10
CA THR A 65 11.88 -3.10 5.48
C THR A 65 11.90 -4.21 4.45
N LEU A 66 10.94 -5.13 4.50
CA LEU A 66 10.79 -6.25 3.56
C LEU A 66 9.93 -5.90 2.33
N GLY A 67 9.36 -4.68 2.30
CA GLY A 67 8.54 -4.19 1.19
C GLY A 67 7.33 -5.09 0.93
N MET A 68 7.26 -5.70 -0.25
CA MET A 68 6.16 -6.59 -0.64
C MET A 68 6.10 -7.89 0.16
N ARG A 69 7.22 -8.31 0.76
CA ARG A 69 7.30 -9.54 1.55
C ARG A 69 6.97 -9.31 3.03
N GLU A 70 6.72 -8.07 3.42
CA GLU A 70 6.39 -7.74 4.80
C GLU A 70 5.06 -8.42 5.16
N PRO A 71 5.01 -9.18 6.27
CA PRO A 71 3.78 -9.79 6.74
C PRO A 71 2.83 -8.72 7.28
N VAL A 72 1.53 -8.93 7.08
CA VAL A 72 0.46 -8.06 7.62
C VAL A 72 -0.53 -8.88 8.41
N SER A 73 -1.02 -8.31 9.51
CA SER A 73 -2.04 -8.94 10.34
C SER A 73 -3.43 -8.50 9.89
N ALA A 74 -4.45 -9.20 10.39
CA ALA A 74 -5.85 -8.85 10.11
C ALA A 74 -6.21 -7.44 10.60
N ASP A 75 -5.52 -6.90 11.59
CA ASP A 75 -5.79 -5.56 12.13
C ASP A 75 -4.75 -4.52 11.69
N SER A 76 -3.82 -4.91 10.80
CA SER A 76 -2.73 -4.04 10.39
C SER A 76 -3.22 -2.90 9.48
N GLU A 77 -2.66 -1.72 9.72
CA GLU A 77 -2.86 -0.51 8.95
C GLU A 77 -1.68 -0.28 8.00
N ILE A 78 -1.96 -0.32 6.71
CA ILE A 78 -0.96 -0.21 5.65
C ILE A 78 -1.05 1.19 5.05
N HIS A 79 0.02 1.97 5.18
CA HIS A 79 0.12 3.32 4.66
C HIS A 79 1.23 3.41 3.60
N PHE A 80 0.86 3.91 2.43
CA PHE A 80 1.82 4.26 1.39
C PHE A 80 2.16 5.74 1.50
N LEU A 81 3.43 6.03 1.79
CA LEU A 81 3.91 7.38 1.95
C LEU A 81 4.88 7.70 0.81
N PRO A 82 4.88 8.94 0.29
CA PRO A 82 5.97 9.35 -0.59
C PRO A 82 7.29 9.25 0.18
N ALA A 83 8.32 8.71 -0.45
CA ALA A 83 9.70 8.72 0.04
C ALA A 83 10.24 10.15 -0.02
N ILE A 84 9.70 11.04 0.82
CA ILE A 84 10.31 12.35 1.05
C ILE A 84 11.51 12.07 1.93
N GLY A 85 12.67 11.95 1.30
CA GLY A 85 13.93 12.12 2.01
C GLY A 85 13.90 13.52 2.62
N GLY A 86 13.77 13.61 3.94
CA GLY A 86 14.05 14.86 4.63
C GLY A 86 15.46 15.28 4.25
N GLY A 87 15.58 16.47 3.65
CA GLY A 87 16.86 17.11 3.39
C GLY A 87 17.58 17.46 4.68
#